data_AF-A0A3D0I4L3-F1
#
_entry.id   AF-A0A3D0I4L3-F1
#
_cell.length_a   1.000
_cell.length_b   1.000
_cell.length_c   1.000
_cell.angle_alpha   90.00
_cell.angle_beta   90.00
_cell.angle_gamma   90.00
#
_symmetry.space_group_name_H-M   'P 1'
#
loop_
_entity.id
_entity.type
_entity.pdbx_description
1 polymer ?
#
loop_
_entity_poly.entity_id
_entity_poly.type
_entity_poly.pdbx_seq_one_letter_code
_entity_poly.pdbx_strand_id
1 'polypeptide(L)'
;MIVPKRALAAISAASLLLGACAGGVRSQELPESPLALLHRTADEAHRRAEILNEATGKASSAPSGFFRLSDVQKVLGKDVSAEFSDLSGHLSLLNPRTGEMKAVDSAPKGAEPLSFSPDRQQLVFRVRRADSLQLMLLDIGRNRLQPLTPPDLFATSGALASDGRLVYSAIRNAPDTGPTQRLFLQSPGAGAPRPLTGGPADGSAVFSPDGSLVVFVTRTKEGADEIVRLDPREEDPATRIIARGRDPVFVPDGTWIVYSAQVGREHHLWKMRPDGSGKLRIGTGSTETKDEVHPAVSPDGNFVAYVSELEGRSYLRVRRIDGTGDRALLDNGDGAWPVW
;
A
#
# COMPACT_ATOMS: atom_id res chain seq x y z
N MET A 1 -51.73 10.73 52.39
CA MET A 1 -50.32 11.12 52.16
C MET A 1 -49.68 10.01 51.33
N ILE A 2 -49.63 10.16 50.01
CA ILE A 2 -48.52 10.69 49.18
C ILE A 2 -47.46 9.62 48.87
N VAL A 3 -47.30 9.35 47.57
CA VAL A 3 -46.30 8.48 46.92
C VAL A 3 -44.90 9.13 46.93
N PRO A 4 -43.80 8.35 46.90
CA PRO A 4 -42.82 8.44 45.78
C PRO A 4 -42.30 7.04 45.35
N LYS A 5 -42.19 6.65 44.07
CA LYS A 5 -41.31 7.04 42.92
C LYS A 5 -39.86 6.50 42.96
N ARG A 6 -39.63 5.47 42.12
CA ARG A 6 -38.48 5.12 41.23
C ARG A 6 -37.03 5.11 41.78
N ALA A 7 -36.31 4.02 41.48
CA ALA A 7 -35.24 4.00 40.45
C ALA A 7 -34.84 2.57 40.05
N LEU A 8 -34.75 2.34 38.73
CA LEU A 8 -34.16 1.17 38.07
C LEU A 8 -32.64 1.19 38.21
N ALA A 9 -32.03 0.02 38.43
CA ALA A 9 -30.71 -0.30 37.89
C ALA A 9 -30.60 -1.82 37.71
N ALA A 10 -30.54 -2.25 36.45
CA ALA A 10 -30.24 -3.62 36.05
C ALA A 10 -28.76 -3.69 35.67
N ILE A 11 -28.01 -4.67 36.19
CA ILE A 11 -26.90 -5.30 35.47
C ILE A 11 -26.94 -6.80 35.84
N SER A 12 -27.43 -7.60 34.91
CA SER A 12 -27.19 -9.04 34.83
C SER A 12 -26.72 -9.31 33.41
N ALA A 13 -25.53 -9.90 33.27
CA ALA A 13 -25.32 -11.08 32.45
C ALA A 13 -23.82 -11.43 32.46
N ALA A 14 -23.52 -12.60 33.02
CA ALA A 14 -22.33 -13.35 32.69
C ALA A 14 -22.42 -13.84 31.24
N SER A 15 -21.29 -13.90 30.54
CA SER A 15 -21.04 -14.88 29.50
C SER A 15 -19.54 -15.13 29.39
N LEU A 16 -19.08 -16.11 30.17
CA LEU A 16 -17.95 -16.94 29.78
C LEU A 16 -18.35 -17.71 28.52
N LEU A 17 -17.62 -17.47 27.44
CA LEU A 17 -17.23 -18.48 26.45
C LEU A 17 -15.89 -18.00 25.88
N LEU A 18 -14.83 -18.30 26.63
CA LEU A 18 -13.46 -18.31 26.15
C LEU A 18 -13.33 -19.41 25.08
N GLY A 19 -13.72 -19.08 23.85
CA GLY A 19 -13.13 -19.70 22.68
C GLY A 19 -11.70 -19.20 22.57
N ALA A 20 -10.74 -20.12 22.48
CA ALA A 20 -9.31 -19.83 22.50
C ALA A 20 -8.88 -18.80 21.45
N CYS A 21 -8.78 -17.51 21.82
CA CYS A 21 -8.02 -16.53 21.06
C CYS A 21 -6.53 -16.78 21.32
N ALA A 22 -5.93 -17.64 20.50
CA ALA A 22 -4.49 -17.78 20.44
C ALA A 22 -3.84 -16.44 20.00
N GLY A 23 -3.26 -15.74 20.98
CA GLY A 23 -2.22 -14.72 20.88
C GLY A 23 -2.12 -13.88 19.59
N GLY A 24 -2.64 -12.65 19.64
CA GLY A 24 -2.22 -11.60 18.72
C GLY A 24 -0.69 -11.40 18.74
N VAL A 25 -0.14 -10.84 17.67
CA VAL A 25 1.31 -10.57 17.58
C VAL A 25 1.74 -9.63 18.71
N ARG A 26 2.64 -10.03 19.61
CA ARG A 26 3.13 -9.13 20.66
C ARG A 26 4.17 -8.15 20.09
N SER A 27 4.26 -6.95 20.66
CA SER A 27 5.18 -5.94 20.13
C SER A 27 6.63 -6.40 20.19
N GLN A 28 7.01 -7.19 21.21
CA GLN A 28 8.35 -7.75 21.34
C GLN A 28 8.72 -8.78 20.27
N GLU A 29 7.76 -9.27 19.48
CA GLU A 29 8.00 -10.20 18.38
C GLU A 29 8.32 -9.46 17.07
N LEU A 30 7.84 -8.22 16.91
CA LEU A 30 8.01 -7.42 15.69
C LEU A 30 9.44 -6.92 15.54
N PRO A 31 10.05 -6.89 14.34
CA PRO A 31 11.42 -6.43 14.21
C PRO A 31 11.53 -4.90 14.40
N GLU A 32 12.71 -4.40 14.77
CA GLU A 32 12.95 -2.95 14.96
C GLU A 32 13.13 -2.20 13.64
N SER A 33 13.35 -2.95 12.56
CA SER A 33 13.40 -2.46 11.19
C SER A 33 12.22 -1.53 10.89
N PRO A 34 12.46 -0.25 10.51
CA PRO A 34 11.38 0.73 10.37
C PRO A 34 10.47 0.38 9.19
N LEU A 35 9.16 0.48 9.40
CA LEU A 35 8.14 0.43 8.36
C LEU A 35 7.91 1.86 7.85
N ALA A 36 8.10 2.12 6.56
CA ALA A 36 7.75 3.39 5.95
C ALA A 36 6.26 3.42 5.60
N LEU A 37 5.59 4.55 5.82
CA LEU A 37 4.18 4.75 5.49
C LEU A 37 3.88 6.22 5.20
N LEU A 38 2.77 6.46 4.50
CA LEU A 38 2.09 7.74 4.55
C LEU A 38 1.23 7.77 5.82
N HIS A 39 1.65 8.55 6.82
CA HIS A 39 0.97 8.68 8.10
C HIS A 39 0.16 9.97 8.16
N ARG A 40 -1.08 9.89 8.66
CA ARG A 40 -1.89 11.05 9.04
C ARG A 40 -2.21 10.98 10.52
N THR A 41 -2.08 12.10 11.20
CA THR A 41 -2.49 12.24 12.61
C THR A 41 -3.99 11.97 12.78
N ALA A 42 -4.43 11.74 14.02
CA ALA A 42 -5.85 11.54 14.33
C ALA A 42 -6.73 12.68 13.81
N ASP A 43 -6.31 13.92 14.00
CA ASP A 43 -7.05 15.10 13.55
C ASP A 43 -7.09 15.20 12.03
N GLU A 44 -5.94 14.97 11.36
CA GLU A 44 -5.89 14.98 9.89
C GLU A 44 -6.77 13.88 9.29
N ALA A 45 -6.69 12.67 9.83
CA ALA A 45 -7.48 11.52 9.39
C ALA A 45 -8.99 11.75 9.63
N HIS A 46 -9.36 12.24 10.81
CA HIS A 46 -10.75 12.54 11.15
C HIS A 46 -11.32 13.61 10.22
N ARG A 47 -10.62 14.74 10.08
CA ARG A 47 -11.06 15.85 9.24
C ARG A 47 -11.20 15.44 7.77
N ARG A 48 -10.26 14.64 7.27
CA ARG A 48 -10.34 14.11 5.91
C ARG A 48 -11.55 13.20 5.73
N ALA A 49 -11.82 12.32 6.69
CA ALA A 49 -12.98 11.44 6.66
C ALA A 49 -14.30 12.22 6.68
N GLU A 50 -14.41 13.30 7.46
CA GLU A 50 -15.59 14.18 7.46
C GLU A 50 -15.89 14.74 6.06
N ILE A 51 -14.88 15.25 5.35
CA ILE A 51 -15.09 15.83 4.02
C ILE A 51 -15.51 14.76 3.01
N LEU A 52 -14.90 13.58 3.08
CA LEU A 52 -15.27 12.45 2.23
C LEU A 52 -16.69 11.95 2.54
N ASN A 53 -17.08 11.91 3.81
CA ASN A 53 -18.43 11.54 4.23
C ASN A 53 -19.48 12.58 3.84
N GLU A 54 -19.15 13.87 3.87
CA GLU A 54 -20.01 14.94 3.34
C GLU A 54 -20.24 14.73 1.84
N ALA A 55 -19.19 14.37 1.09
CA ALA A 55 -19.29 14.12 -0.34
C ALA A 55 -20.09 12.84 -0.64
N THR A 56 -19.87 11.74 0.09
CA THR A 56 -20.66 10.50 -0.11
C THR A 56 -22.13 10.69 0.25
N GLY A 57 -22.43 11.39 1.34
CA GLY A 57 -23.81 11.66 1.76
C GLY A 57 -24.59 12.55 0.79
N LYS A 58 -23.90 13.39 0.00
CA LYS A 58 -24.50 14.21 -1.06
C LYS A 58 -24.52 13.52 -2.43
N ALA A 59 -23.77 12.43 -2.61
CA ALA A 59 -23.73 11.69 -3.87
C ALA A 59 -25.01 10.84 -4.03
N SER A 60 -25.63 10.91 -5.21
CA SER A 60 -26.81 10.09 -5.56
C SER A 60 -26.50 8.60 -5.72
N SER A 61 -25.21 8.23 -5.76
CA SER A 61 -24.70 6.87 -5.65
C SER A 61 -23.30 6.90 -5.05
N ALA A 62 -23.01 6.05 -4.07
CA ALA A 62 -21.66 5.89 -3.55
C ALA A 62 -20.83 5.11 -4.60
N PRO A 63 -19.77 5.69 -5.18
CA PRO A 63 -18.88 4.92 -6.03
C PRO A 63 -18.15 3.89 -5.16
N SER A 64 -18.04 2.65 -5.65
CA SER A 64 -17.09 1.69 -5.12
C SER A 64 -15.68 2.11 -5.58
N GLY A 65 -14.91 2.76 -4.70
CA GLY A 65 -13.51 3.12 -4.95
C GLY A 65 -13.14 4.52 -4.45
N PHE A 66 -11.85 4.84 -4.51
CA PHE A 66 -11.29 6.14 -4.13
C PHE A 66 -11.96 7.28 -4.92
N PHE A 67 -12.62 8.21 -4.23
CA PHE A 67 -13.08 9.46 -4.84
C PHE A 67 -11.87 10.23 -5.40
N ARG A 68 -11.93 10.63 -6.68
CA ARG A 68 -10.97 11.62 -7.18
C ARG A 68 -11.29 12.96 -6.52
N LEU A 69 -10.26 13.75 -6.20
CA LEU A 69 -10.44 15.09 -5.61
C LEU A 69 -11.40 15.96 -6.44
N SER A 70 -11.31 15.86 -7.78
CA SER A 70 -12.22 16.54 -8.70
C SER A 70 -13.69 16.15 -8.51
N ASP A 71 -13.97 14.90 -8.16
CA ASP A 71 -15.33 14.41 -7.95
C ASP A 71 -15.85 14.91 -6.59
N VAL A 72 -15.00 14.92 -5.57
CA VAL A 72 -15.30 15.52 -4.25
C VAL A 72 -15.66 17.00 -4.43
N GLN A 73 -14.82 17.78 -5.12
CA GLN A 73 -15.08 19.21 -5.37
C GLN A 73 -16.40 19.45 -6.09
N LYS A 74 -16.70 18.65 -7.13
CA LYS A 74 -17.97 18.73 -7.88
C LYS A 74 -19.18 18.45 -7.00
N VAL A 75 -19.13 17.38 -6.21
CA VAL A 75 -20.25 16.99 -5.34
C VAL A 75 -20.46 18.01 -4.20
N LEU A 76 -19.38 18.56 -3.65
CA LEU A 76 -19.44 19.54 -2.57
C LEU A 76 -19.75 20.96 -3.06
N GLY A 77 -19.53 21.27 -4.33
CA GLY A 77 -19.70 22.62 -4.90
C GLY A 77 -18.71 23.65 -4.35
N LYS A 78 -17.56 23.21 -3.82
CA LYS A 78 -16.51 24.06 -3.25
C LYS A 78 -15.12 23.52 -3.61
N ASP A 79 -14.16 24.43 -3.73
CA ASP A 79 -12.76 24.03 -3.84
C ASP A 79 -12.22 23.62 -2.45
N VAL A 80 -11.78 22.36 -2.34
CA VAL A 80 -11.17 21.79 -1.14
C VAL A 80 -9.71 21.39 -1.36
N SER A 81 -9.08 21.88 -2.44
CA SER A 81 -7.72 21.49 -2.85
C SER A 81 -6.67 21.81 -1.78
N ALA A 82 -6.67 23.03 -1.26
CA ALA A 82 -5.75 23.46 -0.19
C ALA A 82 -5.96 22.64 1.09
N GLU A 83 -7.22 22.47 1.53
CA GLU A 83 -7.55 21.67 2.71
C GLU A 83 -7.12 20.20 2.54
N PHE A 84 -7.36 19.57 1.37
CA PHE A 84 -6.91 18.20 1.10
C PHE A 84 -5.39 18.06 1.03
N SER A 85 -4.69 19.09 0.54
CA SER A 85 -3.23 19.13 0.50
C SER A 85 -2.66 19.22 1.92
N ASP A 86 -3.25 20.05 2.77
CA ASP A 86 -2.86 20.15 4.17
C ASP A 86 -3.17 18.85 4.94
N LEU A 87 -4.21 18.12 4.57
CA LEU A 87 -4.58 16.84 5.19
C LEU A 87 -3.97 15.61 4.48
N SER A 88 -2.91 15.81 3.69
CA SER A 88 -2.30 14.73 2.89
C SER A 88 -1.42 13.77 3.71
N GLY A 89 -0.96 14.20 4.89
CA GLY A 89 -0.10 13.41 5.78
C GLY A 89 1.38 13.50 5.42
N HIS A 90 2.20 12.75 6.14
CA HIS A 90 3.66 12.79 6.06
C HIS A 90 4.23 11.40 5.80
N LEU A 91 5.22 11.34 4.92
CA LEU A 91 6.09 10.17 4.86
C LEU A 91 6.76 10.00 6.23
N SER A 92 6.55 8.86 6.86
CA SER A 92 7.01 8.57 8.22
C SER A 92 7.61 7.16 8.32
N LEU A 93 8.51 6.99 9.27
CA LEU A 93 9.14 5.72 9.64
C LEU A 93 8.60 5.30 11.02
N LEU A 94 7.89 4.18 11.05
CA LEU A 94 7.38 3.54 12.27
C LEU A 94 8.31 2.41 12.69
N ASN A 95 8.78 2.41 13.94
CA ASN A 95 9.34 1.21 14.55
C ASN A 95 8.19 0.35 15.10
N PRO A 96 7.88 -0.81 14.49
CA PRO A 96 6.69 -1.58 14.87
C PRO A 96 6.86 -2.31 16.22
N ARG A 97 8.09 -2.45 16.72
CA ARG A 97 8.36 -3.00 18.06
C ARG A 97 8.02 -2.00 19.16
N THR A 98 8.46 -0.74 19.00
CA THR A 98 8.34 0.29 20.03
C THR A 98 7.11 1.18 19.86
N GLY A 99 6.55 1.26 18.66
CA GLY A 99 5.51 2.22 18.28
C GLY A 99 6.04 3.62 17.99
N GLU A 100 7.36 3.83 18.04
CA GLU A 100 7.97 5.13 17.75
C GLU A 100 7.77 5.50 16.29
N MET A 101 7.17 6.66 16.04
CA MET A 101 6.91 7.21 14.71
C MET A 101 7.74 8.47 14.50
N LYS A 102 8.50 8.53 13.40
CA LYS A 102 9.27 9.71 13.02
C LYS A 102 8.95 10.14 11.60
N ALA A 103 8.55 11.39 11.42
CA ALA A 103 8.36 11.98 10.09
C ALA A 103 9.71 12.15 9.37
N VAL A 104 9.71 11.99 8.05
CA VAL A 104 10.84 12.30 7.19
C VAL A 104 10.76 13.78 6.80
N ASP A 105 11.36 14.66 7.60
CA ASP A 105 11.22 16.12 7.46
C ASP A 105 11.64 16.67 6.09
N SER A 106 12.60 16.01 5.42
CA SER A 106 13.03 16.41 4.09
C SER A 106 11.98 16.12 3.01
N ALA A 107 11.09 15.16 3.23
CA ALA A 107 10.09 14.74 2.26
C ALA A 107 8.89 15.70 2.27
N PRO A 108 8.36 16.07 1.09
CA PRO A 108 7.19 16.93 1.02
C PRO A 108 5.96 16.24 1.60
N LYS A 109 4.97 17.04 2.04
CA LYS A 109 3.65 16.56 2.47
C LYS A 109 3.00 15.70 1.37
N GLY A 110 2.35 14.60 1.77
CA GLY A 110 1.74 13.66 0.85
C GLY A 110 2.73 12.80 0.05
N ALA A 111 4.01 12.76 0.42
CA ALA A 111 4.96 11.80 -0.12
C ALA A 111 4.55 10.36 0.22
N GLU A 112 4.44 9.51 -0.79
CA GLU A 112 3.94 8.14 -0.65
C GLU A 112 5.11 7.15 -0.87
N PRO A 113 5.49 6.34 0.14
CA PRO A 113 6.57 5.38 -0.01
C PRO A 113 6.19 4.26 -0.97
N LEU A 114 7.18 3.71 -1.67
CA LEU A 114 6.99 2.68 -2.68
C LEU A 114 7.84 1.43 -2.45
N SER A 115 9.12 1.59 -2.09
CA SER A 115 10.05 0.47 -1.93
C SER A 115 11.32 0.91 -1.19
N PHE A 116 11.80 0.12 -0.24
CA PHE A 116 13.17 0.24 0.24
C PHE A 116 14.14 -0.40 -0.76
N SER A 117 15.38 0.09 -0.82
CA SER A 117 16.49 -0.69 -1.36
C SER A 117 16.66 -1.99 -0.54
N PRO A 118 17.22 -3.07 -1.12
CA PRO A 118 17.38 -4.33 -0.39
C PRO A 118 18.22 -4.24 0.90
N ASP A 119 19.18 -3.31 0.96
CA ASP A 119 19.98 -3.01 2.16
C ASP A 119 19.27 -2.04 3.15
N ARG A 120 18.10 -1.55 2.76
CA ARG A 120 17.21 -0.65 3.51
C ARG A 120 17.87 0.67 3.92
N GLN A 121 18.91 1.08 3.19
CA GLN A 121 19.56 2.39 3.37
C GLN A 121 18.90 3.49 2.53
N GLN A 122 18.13 3.10 1.53
CA GLN A 122 17.44 4.01 0.63
C GLN A 122 15.96 3.70 0.55
N LEU A 123 15.16 4.74 0.36
CA LEU A 123 13.71 4.64 0.21
C LEU A 123 13.28 5.35 -1.07
N VAL A 124 12.65 4.60 -1.97
CA VAL A 124 11.94 5.14 -3.13
C VAL A 124 10.55 5.57 -2.67
N PHE A 125 10.17 6.79 -3.01
CA PHE A 125 8.84 7.32 -2.77
C PHE A 125 8.39 8.17 -3.96
N ARG A 126 7.08 8.37 -4.11
CA ARG A 126 6.51 9.27 -5.11
C ARG A 126 6.01 10.56 -4.48
N VAL A 127 6.16 11.65 -5.21
CA VAL A 127 5.64 12.97 -4.87
C VAL A 127 4.68 13.41 -5.95
N ARG A 128 3.50 13.88 -5.55
CA ARG A 128 2.55 14.51 -6.45
C ARG A 128 2.91 15.97 -6.67
N ARG A 129 3.07 16.32 -7.94
CA ARG A 129 3.20 17.70 -8.41
C ARG A 129 1.88 18.13 -9.06
N ALA A 130 1.80 19.36 -9.55
CA ALA A 130 0.58 19.90 -10.16
C ALA A 130 0.01 18.96 -11.24
N ASP A 131 0.86 18.49 -12.16
CA ASP A 131 0.45 17.69 -13.33
C ASP A 131 1.23 16.37 -13.49
N SER A 132 1.98 15.95 -12.47
CA SER A 132 2.86 14.77 -12.56
C SER A 132 3.02 14.02 -11.25
N LEU A 133 3.57 12.81 -11.34
CA LEU A 133 4.00 11.99 -10.21
C LEU A 133 5.49 11.69 -10.40
N GLN A 134 6.34 12.25 -9.55
CA GLN A 134 7.78 12.07 -9.67
C GLN A 134 8.28 11.05 -8.65
N LEU A 135 9.14 10.14 -9.08
CA LEU A 135 9.87 9.26 -8.16
C LEU A 135 11.10 9.97 -7.60
N MET A 136 11.27 9.85 -6.30
CA MET A 136 12.35 10.40 -5.51
C MET A 136 13.03 9.27 -4.75
N LEU A 137 14.33 9.44 -4.47
CA LEU A 137 15.11 8.58 -3.61
C LEU A 137 15.55 9.37 -2.38
N LEU A 138 15.32 8.79 -1.20
CA LEU A 138 15.88 9.23 0.06
C LEU A 138 17.03 8.30 0.45
N ASP A 139 18.22 8.85 0.67
CA ASP A 139 19.25 8.21 1.50
C ASP A 139 18.94 8.50 2.97
N ILE A 140 18.60 7.45 3.71
CA ILE A 140 18.05 7.56 5.07
C ILE A 140 19.12 8.03 6.04
N GLY A 141 20.31 7.46 5.97
CA GLY A 141 21.41 7.78 6.89
C GLY A 141 21.96 9.19 6.68
N ARG A 142 21.96 9.68 5.43
CA ARG A 142 22.45 11.02 5.08
C ARG A 142 21.35 12.08 5.02
N ASN A 143 20.09 11.68 5.17
CA ASN A 143 18.92 12.53 4.96
C ASN A 143 18.99 13.32 3.64
N ARG A 144 19.37 12.64 2.55
CA ARG A 144 19.60 13.27 1.25
C ARG A 144 18.55 12.83 0.25
N LEU A 145 17.89 13.80 -0.38
CA LEU A 145 16.93 13.57 -1.45
C LEU A 145 17.55 13.74 -2.84
N GLN A 146 17.14 12.90 -3.78
CA GLN A 146 17.43 13.08 -5.20
C GLN A 146 16.28 12.57 -6.08
N PRO A 147 16.01 13.21 -7.23
CA PRO A 147 15.03 12.70 -8.18
C PRO A 147 15.53 11.43 -8.88
N LEU A 148 14.65 10.44 -9.06
CA LEU A 148 14.90 9.24 -9.87
C LEU A 148 14.32 9.35 -11.28
N THR A 149 13.27 10.15 -11.45
CA THR A 149 12.63 10.39 -12.74
C THR A 149 12.57 11.88 -13.06
N PRO A 150 12.41 12.26 -14.35
CA PRO A 150 12.11 13.64 -14.72
C PRO A 150 10.87 14.19 -14.01
N PRO A 151 10.81 15.51 -13.74
CA PRO A 151 9.72 16.13 -12.97
C PRO A 151 8.39 16.21 -13.71
N ASP A 152 8.38 16.04 -15.03
CA ASP A 152 7.23 16.05 -15.93
C ASP A 152 6.71 14.63 -16.25
N LEU A 153 7.41 13.60 -15.79
CA LEU A 153 6.97 12.21 -15.98
C LEU A 153 5.86 11.84 -14.99
N PHE A 154 4.84 11.12 -15.46
CA PHE A 154 3.78 10.59 -14.62
C PHE A 154 4.14 9.16 -14.14
N ALA A 155 5.15 9.06 -13.28
CA ALA A 155 5.67 7.80 -12.76
C ALA A 155 4.86 7.34 -11.54
N THR A 156 4.16 6.22 -11.66
CA THR A 156 3.14 5.79 -10.69
C THR A 156 3.66 4.83 -9.63
N SER A 157 4.66 3.99 -9.93
CA SER A 157 5.26 3.07 -8.95
C SER A 157 6.71 2.81 -9.32
N GLY A 158 7.53 2.35 -8.37
CA GLY A 158 8.91 1.96 -8.66
C GLY A 158 9.58 1.22 -7.52
N ALA A 159 10.53 0.35 -7.88
CA ALA A 159 11.27 -0.50 -6.95
C ALA A 159 12.73 -0.65 -7.39
N LEU A 160 13.64 -0.72 -6.40
CA LEU A 160 15.07 -0.93 -6.63
C LEU A 160 15.45 -2.40 -6.47
N ALA A 161 16.28 -2.90 -7.39
CA ALA A 161 17.02 -4.13 -7.22
C ALA A 161 18.31 -3.89 -6.41
N SER A 162 18.92 -4.97 -5.92
CA SER A 162 20.18 -4.93 -5.14
C SER A 162 21.38 -4.46 -5.96
N ASP A 163 21.33 -4.63 -7.28
CA ASP A 163 22.33 -4.15 -8.24
C ASP A 163 22.11 -2.68 -8.66
N GLY A 164 21.13 -1.99 -8.06
CA GLY A 164 20.81 -0.60 -8.34
C GLY A 164 19.89 -0.37 -9.54
N ARG A 165 19.46 -1.42 -10.25
CA ARG A 165 18.43 -1.26 -11.29
C ARG A 165 17.13 -0.77 -10.67
N LEU A 166 16.47 0.17 -11.36
CA LEU A 166 15.15 0.67 -11.02
C LEU A 166 14.15 0.16 -12.05
N VAL A 167 13.11 -0.54 -11.60
CA VAL A 167 11.89 -0.76 -12.39
C VAL A 167 10.88 0.29 -11.96
N TYR A 168 10.22 0.92 -12.91
CA TYR A 168 9.14 1.85 -12.60
C TYR A 168 8.05 1.84 -13.66
N SER A 169 6.83 2.17 -13.25
CA SER A 169 5.71 2.35 -14.17
C SER A 169 5.50 3.83 -14.48
N ALA A 170 5.21 4.16 -15.73
CA ALA A 170 4.86 5.52 -16.13
C ALA A 170 3.71 5.55 -17.12
N ILE A 171 2.84 6.57 -17.01
CA ILE A 171 1.80 6.85 -17.99
C ILE A 171 2.41 7.65 -19.13
N ARG A 172 2.24 7.16 -20.36
CA ARG A 172 2.58 7.87 -21.59
C ARG A 172 1.33 8.06 -22.44
N ASN A 173 1.13 9.28 -22.89
CA ASN A 173 0.07 9.63 -23.83
C ASN A 173 0.59 9.39 -25.25
N ALA A 174 -0.07 8.52 -26.01
CA ALA A 174 0.19 8.33 -27.42
C ALA A 174 -1.03 8.84 -28.23
N PRO A 175 -0.83 9.59 -29.32
CA PRO A 175 -1.92 10.16 -30.11
C PRO A 175 -2.95 9.12 -30.57
N ASP A 176 -2.49 7.94 -30.97
CA ASP A 176 -3.34 6.93 -31.62
C ASP A 176 -3.97 5.92 -30.65
N THR A 177 -3.36 5.71 -29.48
CA THR A 177 -3.77 4.65 -28.53
C THR A 177 -4.25 5.19 -27.18
N GLY A 178 -4.16 6.51 -26.96
CA GLY A 178 -4.51 7.14 -25.69
C GLY A 178 -3.43 6.93 -24.61
N PRO A 179 -3.77 7.18 -23.33
CA PRO A 179 -2.85 6.97 -22.22
C PRO A 179 -2.57 5.48 -22.02
N THR A 180 -1.30 5.09 -22.01
CA THR A 180 -0.86 3.74 -21.64
C THR A 180 0.09 3.82 -20.46
N GLN A 181 -0.13 2.98 -19.46
CA GLN A 181 0.80 2.76 -18.35
C GLN A 181 1.68 1.54 -18.68
N ARG A 182 2.99 1.74 -18.66
CA ARG A 182 3.99 0.73 -19.03
C ARG A 182 5.12 0.69 -18.02
N LEU A 183 5.84 -0.43 -17.99
CA LEU A 183 7.05 -0.57 -17.19
C LEU A 183 8.30 -0.14 -17.96
N PHE A 184 9.23 0.48 -17.25
CA PHE A 184 10.55 0.87 -17.72
C PHE A 184 11.61 0.33 -16.77
N LEU A 185 12.75 -0.07 -17.34
CA LEU A 185 13.95 -0.45 -16.60
C LEU A 185 15.03 0.62 -16.81
N GLN A 186 15.52 1.17 -15.71
CA GLN A 186 16.69 2.03 -15.67
C GLN A 186 17.84 1.28 -15.00
N SER A 187 18.99 1.21 -15.67
CA SER A 187 20.22 0.67 -15.07
C SER A 187 21.09 1.79 -14.51
N PRO A 188 21.85 1.55 -13.42
CA PRO A 188 22.80 2.53 -12.89
C PRO A 188 23.81 2.98 -13.95
N GLY A 189 24.06 4.28 -14.05
CA GLY A 189 25.03 4.85 -15.00
C GLY A 189 24.62 4.76 -16.48
N ALA A 190 23.52 4.10 -16.81
CA ALA A 190 22.96 4.10 -18.16
C ALA A 190 22.24 5.43 -18.45
N GLY A 191 22.11 5.77 -19.73
CA GLY A 191 21.39 6.94 -20.20
C GLY A 191 19.87 6.80 -20.04
N ALA A 192 19.18 6.57 -21.15
CA ALA A 192 17.72 6.51 -21.17
C ALA A 192 17.16 5.17 -20.62
N PRO A 193 16.01 5.20 -19.91
CA PRO A 193 15.30 3.99 -19.50
C PRO A 193 14.80 3.23 -20.72
N ARG A 194 14.89 1.89 -20.71
CA ARG A 194 14.30 1.05 -21.75
C ARG A 194 12.90 0.57 -21.34
N PRO A 195 11.93 0.45 -22.26
CA PRO A 195 10.65 -0.16 -21.95
C PRO A 195 10.83 -1.66 -21.64
N LEU A 196 10.07 -2.16 -20.66
CA LEU A 196 9.95 -3.59 -20.34
C LEU A 196 8.62 -4.19 -20.81
N THR A 197 7.58 -3.36 -20.92
CA THR A 197 6.25 -3.82 -21.32
C THR A 197 5.57 -2.85 -22.29
N GLY A 198 4.56 -3.35 -23.01
CA GLY A 198 3.73 -2.58 -23.92
C GLY A 198 2.53 -1.88 -23.26
N GLY A 199 2.17 -2.23 -22.02
CA GLY A 199 0.93 -1.79 -21.38
C GLY A 199 -0.29 -2.64 -21.80
N PRO A 200 -1.51 -2.09 -21.71
CA PRO A 200 -1.82 -0.67 -21.50
C PRO A 200 -1.92 -0.23 -20.03
N ALA A 201 -1.92 -1.15 -19.08
CA ALA A 201 -2.21 -0.85 -17.68
C ALA A 201 -1.26 -1.58 -16.71
N ASP A 202 0.04 -1.50 -16.98
CA ASP A 202 1.05 -2.23 -16.21
C ASP A 202 1.64 -1.36 -15.09
N GLY A 203 1.67 -1.88 -13.86
CA GLY A 203 2.12 -1.15 -12.68
C GLY A 203 2.46 -2.03 -11.49
N SER A 204 2.76 -1.40 -10.35
CA SER A 204 3.09 -2.07 -9.08
C SER A 204 4.18 -3.14 -9.25
N ALA A 205 5.21 -2.80 -10.02
CA ALA A 205 6.30 -3.71 -10.34
C ALA A 205 7.30 -3.82 -9.18
N VAL A 206 7.70 -5.04 -8.85
CA VAL A 206 8.71 -5.36 -7.84
C VAL A 206 9.72 -6.35 -8.39
N PHE A 207 10.97 -6.27 -7.94
CA PHE A 207 11.98 -7.27 -8.24
C PHE A 207 11.89 -8.46 -7.29
N SER A 208 12.28 -9.64 -7.77
CA SER A 208 12.72 -10.71 -6.87
C SER A 208 13.97 -10.27 -6.09
N PRO A 209 14.23 -10.83 -4.91
CA PRO A 209 15.38 -10.41 -4.08
C PRO A 209 16.75 -10.53 -4.77
N ASP A 210 16.89 -11.51 -5.66
CA ASP A 210 18.09 -11.72 -6.50
C ASP A 210 18.11 -10.87 -7.79
N GLY A 211 17.06 -10.07 -8.04
CA GLY A 211 16.91 -9.22 -9.22
C GLY A 211 16.69 -9.97 -10.54
N SER A 212 16.49 -11.29 -10.52
CA SER A 212 16.34 -12.10 -11.74
C SER A 212 14.94 -12.06 -12.34
N LEU A 213 13.93 -11.63 -11.59
CA LEU A 213 12.54 -11.54 -12.02
C LEU A 213 11.96 -10.17 -11.68
N VAL A 214 11.03 -9.72 -12.52
CA VAL A 214 10.08 -8.66 -12.17
C VAL A 214 8.69 -9.28 -12.12
N VAL A 215 7.96 -8.97 -11.05
CA VAL A 215 6.53 -9.28 -10.92
C VAL A 215 5.77 -7.96 -10.88
N PHE A 216 4.66 -7.88 -11.62
CA PHE A 216 3.88 -6.67 -11.76
C PHE A 216 2.39 -6.98 -11.92
N VAL A 217 1.57 -5.94 -11.86
CA VAL A 217 0.13 -6.01 -12.08
C VAL A 217 -0.20 -5.46 -13.45
N THR A 218 -1.03 -6.18 -14.20
CA THR A 218 -1.71 -5.66 -15.39
C THR A 218 -3.21 -5.68 -15.17
N ARG A 219 -3.94 -4.76 -15.80
CA ARG A 219 -5.41 -4.70 -15.71
C ARG A 219 -6.04 -5.10 -17.05
N THR A 220 -6.92 -6.11 -17.02
CA THR A 220 -7.66 -6.55 -18.21
C THR A 220 -8.71 -5.53 -18.64
N LYS A 221 -9.24 -5.69 -19.85
CA LYS A 221 -10.32 -4.80 -20.37
C LYS A 221 -11.59 -4.88 -19.53
N GLU A 222 -11.82 -6.03 -18.90
CA GLU A 222 -12.94 -6.30 -17.99
C GLU A 222 -12.70 -5.73 -16.58
N GLY A 223 -11.53 -5.11 -16.34
CA GLY A 223 -11.19 -4.46 -15.08
C GLY A 223 -10.59 -5.40 -14.03
N ALA A 224 -10.23 -6.63 -14.38
CA ALA A 224 -9.58 -7.56 -13.47
C ALA A 224 -8.08 -7.28 -13.36
N ASP A 225 -7.53 -7.32 -12.15
CA ASP A 225 -6.09 -7.23 -11.91
C ASP A 225 -5.46 -8.64 -12.00
N GLU A 226 -4.39 -8.76 -12.77
CA GLU A 226 -3.62 -9.99 -12.98
C GLU A 226 -2.15 -9.75 -12.65
N ILE A 227 -1.57 -10.69 -11.90
CA ILE A 227 -0.16 -10.69 -11.52
C ILE A 227 0.62 -11.44 -12.59
N VAL A 228 1.59 -10.75 -13.16
CA VAL A 228 2.41 -11.20 -14.29
C VAL A 228 3.88 -11.19 -13.88
N ARG A 229 4.66 -12.13 -14.39
CA ARG A 229 6.11 -12.16 -14.23
C ARG A 229 6.83 -12.08 -15.57
N LEU A 230 8.06 -11.56 -15.55
CA LEU A 230 9.00 -11.54 -16.67
C LEU A 230 10.45 -11.56 -16.18
N ASP A 231 11.41 -11.88 -17.06
CA ASP A 231 12.84 -11.72 -16.80
C ASP A 231 13.34 -10.36 -17.32
N PRO A 232 13.71 -9.40 -16.45
CA PRO A 232 14.11 -8.06 -16.86
C PRO A 232 15.50 -7.99 -17.52
N ARG A 233 16.21 -9.12 -17.66
CA ARG A 233 17.53 -9.20 -18.30
C ARG A 233 17.42 -9.50 -19.79
N GLU A 234 16.28 -10.04 -20.22
CA GLU A 234 15.98 -10.25 -21.63
C GLU A 234 15.67 -8.92 -22.32
N GLU A 235 16.06 -8.80 -23.59
CA GLU A 235 15.80 -7.60 -24.40
C GLU A 235 14.30 -7.46 -24.69
N ASP A 236 13.65 -8.55 -25.10
CA ASP A 236 12.21 -8.68 -25.33
C ASP A 236 11.63 -9.79 -24.43
N PRO A 237 11.32 -9.46 -23.16
CA PRO A 237 11.03 -10.48 -22.15
C PRO A 237 9.64 -11.10 -22.33
N ALA A 238 9.57 -12.43 -22.35
CA ALA A 238 8.28 -13.13 -22.37
C ALA A 238 7.53 -12.94 -21.04
N THR A 239 6.24 -12.59 -21.12
CA THR A 239 5.39 -12.42 -19.94
C THR A 239 4.58 -13.68 -19.65
N ARG A 240 4.32 -13.94 -18.36
CA ARG A 240 3.44 -15.03 -17.92
C ARG A 240 2.55 -14.59 -16.76
N ILE A 241 1.24 -14.74 -16.92
CA ILE A 241 0.27 -14.56 -15.83
C ILE A 241 0.44 -15.71 -14.83
N ILE A 242 0.52 -15.37 -13.54
CA ILE A 242 0.74 -16.33 -12.45
C ILE A 242 -0.39 -16.32 -11.40
N ALA A 243 -1.16 -15.23 -11.30
CA ALA A 243 -2.34 -15.14 -10.43
C ALA A 243 -3.30 -14.02 -10.86
N ARG A 244 -4.54 -14.07 -10.36
CA ARG A 244 -5.44 -12.89 -10.28
C ARG A 244 -5.21 -12.21 -8.94
N GLY A 245 -5.11 -10.89 -8.93
CA GLY A 245 -4.80 -10.11 -7.74
C GLY A 245 -3.90 -8.91 -8.03
N ARG A 246 -3.49 -8.22 -6.97
CA ARG A 246 -2.75 -6.96 -7.03
C ARG A 246 -1.74 -6.85 -5.88
N ASP A 247 -0.95 -5.77 -5.94
CA ASP A 247 0.03 -5.37 -4.93
C ASP A 247 1.00 -6.50 -4.53
N PRO A 248 1.71 -7.12 -5.50
CA PRO A 248 2.66 -8.19 -5.20
C PRO A 248 3.89 -7.66 -4.46
N VAL A 249 4.35 -8.42 -3.48
CA VAL A 249 5.63 -8.18 -2.77
C VAL A 249 6.33 -9.51 -2.53
N PHE A 250 7.65 -9.57 -2.72
CA PHE A 250 8.42 -10.76 -2.42
C PHE A 250 8.69 -10.87 -0.91
N VAL A 251 8.68 -12.10 -0.40
CA VAL A 251 9.35 -12.40 0.86
C VAL A 251 10.87 -12.28 0.64
N PRO A 252 11.66 -11.75 1.60
CA PRO A 252 13.09 -11.48 1.41
C PRO A 252 13.93 -12.68 0.98
N ASP A 253 13.53 -13.90 1.36
CA ASP A 253 14.20 -15.15 0.96
C ASP A 253 13.88 -15.58 -0.49
N GLY A 254 12.99 -14.86 -1.19
CA GLY A 254 12.56 -15.13 -2.55
C GLY A 254 11.63 -16.33 -2.71
N THR A 255 11.27 -17.01 -1.62
CA THR A 255 10.55 -18.28 -1.68
C THR A 255 9.05 -18.11 -1.90
N TRP A 256 8.51 -16.93 -1.60
CA TRP A 256 7.10 -16.60 -1.72
C TRP A 256 6.91 -15.17 -2.26
N ILE A 257 5.78 -14.96 -2.93
CA ILE A 257 5.20 -13.66 -3.26
C ILE A 257 3.93 -13.54 -2.44
N VAL A 258 3.80 -12.48 -1.64
CA VAL A 258 2.55 -12.08 -0.97
C VAL A 258 1.80 -11.11 -1.87
N TYR A 259 0.49 -11.23 -1.95
CA TYR A 259 -0.35 -10.38 -2.79
C TYR A 259 -1.78 -10.29 -2.24
N SER A 260 -2.52 -9.29 -2.70
CA SER A 260 -3.95 -9.14 -2.39
C SER A 260 -4.80 -9.76 -3.50
N ALA A 261 -5.73 -10.64 -3.15
CA ALA A 261 -6.61 -11.30 -4.09
C ALA A 261 -8.08 -11.12 -3.70
N GLN A 262 -8.92 -10.84 -4.69
CA GLN A 262 -10.35 -10.69 -4.50
C GLN A 262 -11.03 -12.06 -4.38
N VAL A 263 -11.80 -12.25 -3.31
CA VAL A 263 -12.66 -13.42 -3.10
C VAL A 263 -14.07 -12.92 -2.80
N GLY A 264 -15.00 -13.15 -3.73
CA GLY A 264 -16.33 -12.53 -3.65
C GLY A 264 -16.22 -11.01 -3.78
N ARG A 265 -16.61 -10.29 -2.72
CA ARG A 265 -16.60 -8.81 -2.71
C ARG A 265 -15.41 -8.21 -1.96
N GLU A 266 -14.63 -9.02 -1.27
CA GLU A 266 -13.56 -8.56 -0.36
C GLU A 266 -12.19 -8.99 -0.88
N HIS A 267 -11.18 -8.20 -0.56
CA HIS A 267 -9.78 -8.56 -0.76
C HIS A 267 -9.19 -9.26 0.46
N HIS A 268 -8.38 -10.28 0.21
CA HIS A 268 -7.66 -11.01 1.24
C HIS A 268 -6.19 -11.16 0.85
N LEU A 269 -5.32 -11.33 1.85
CA LEU A 269 -3.92 -11.65 1.61
C LEU A 269 -3.72 -13.11 1.24
N TRP A 270 -2.91 -13.33 0.22
CA TRP A 270 -2.49 -14.64 -0.27
C TRP A 270 -0.98 -14.66 -0.47
N LYS A 271 -0.40 -15.86 -0.51
CA LYS A 271 0.96 -16.09 -0.98
C LYS A 271 1.02 -17.19 -2.02
N MET A 272 2.01 -17.11 -2.90
CA MET A 272 2.30 -18.12 -3.92
C MET A 272 3.80 -18.23 -4.17
N ARG A 273 4.25 -19.32 -4.77
CA ARG A 273 5.62 -19.44 -5.27
C ARG A 273 5.86 -18.51 -6.47
N PRO A 274 7.11 -18.12 -6.80
CA PRO A 274 7.42 -17.25 -7.94
C PRO A 274 7.02 -17.80 -9.33
N ASP A 275 6.70 -19.09 -9.44
CA ASP A 275 6.16 -19.72 -10.66
C ASP A 275 4.62 -19.72 -10.72
N GLY A 276 3.96 -19.21 -9.68
CA GLY A 276 2.51 -19.18 -9.52
C GLY A 276 1.92 -20.41 -8.82
N SER A 277 2.71 -21.41 -8.44
CA SER A 277 2.24 -22.60 -7.74
C SER A 277 2.03 -22.34 -6.24
N GLY A 278 1.38 -23.30 -5.55
CA GLY A 278 1.28 -23.29 -4.08
C GLY A 278 0.51 -22.11 -3.49
N LYS A 279 -0.56 -21.64 -4.14
CA LYS A 279 -1.39 -20.52 -3.66
C LYS A 279 -2.03 -20.86 -2.31
N LEU A 280 -1.77 -20.05 -1.29
CA LEU A 280 -2.30 -20.21 0.07
C LEU A 280 -2.80 -18.86 0.58
N ARG A 281 -3.95 -18.84 1.23
CA ARG A 281 -4.45 -17.65 1.93
C ARG A 281 -3.63 -17.41 3.21
N ILE A 282 -3.32 -16.16 3.52
CA ILE A 282 -2.62 -15.77 4.76
C ILE A 282 -3.67 -15.36 5.78
N GLY A 283 -4.01 -16.28 6.68
CA GLY A 283 -5.03 -16.09 7.72
C GLY A 283 -6.45 -16.41 7.22
N THR A 284 -7.42 -16.37 8.13
CA THR A 284 -8.79 -16.83 7.85
C THR A 284 -9.77 -15.72 7.48
N GLY A 285 -9.32 -14.46 7.50
CA GLY A 285 -10.21 -13.30 7.58
C GLY A 285 -10.80 -13.20 8.99
N SER A 286 -10.80 -12.00 9.56
CA SER A 286 -11.46 -11.70 10.84
C SER A 286 -12.63 -10.75 10.61
N THR A 287 -13.60 -10.69 11.52
CA THR A 287 -14.66 -9.67 11.46
C THR A 287 -14.13 -8.25 11.64
N GLU A 288 -12.91 -8.10 12.18
CA GLU A 288 -12.23 -6.82 12.40
C GLU A 288 -11.46 -6.33 11.17
N THR A 289 -11.35 -7.15 10.13
CA THR A 289 -10.58 -6.87 8.93
C THR A 289 -11.46 -7.01 7.70
N LYS A 290 -11.57 -5.94 6.91
CA LYS A 290 -12.14 -5.99 5.56
C LYS A 290 -11.13 -5.41 4.58
N ASP A 291 -11.23 -5.88 3.33
CA ASP A 291 -10.38 -5.46 2.21
C ASP A 291 -8.90 -5.33 2.58
N GLU A 292 -8.22 -6.47 2.74
CA GLU A 292 -6.79 -6.54 3.06
C GLU A 292 -5.96 -6.22 1.81
N VAL A 293 -5.30 -5.07 1.79
CA VAL A 293 -4.58 -4.51 0.64
C VAL A 293 -3.21 -3.95 1.01
N HIS A 294 -2.38 -3.65 -0.01
CA HIS A 294 -1.03 -3.09 0.14
C HIS A 294 -0.14 -3.87 1.13
N PRO A 295 0.10 -5.18 0.91
CA PRO A 295 0.97 -5.96 1.78
C PRO A 295 2.43 -5.47 1.72
N ALA A 296 3.10 -5.49 2.87
CA ALA A 296 4.53 -5.25 3.02
C ALA A 296 5.13 -6.32 3.95
N VAL A 297 6.12 -7.07 3.48
CA VAL A 297 6.71 -8.19 4.22
C VAL A 297 7.92 -7.72 5.01
N SER A 298 8.02 -8.13 6.27
CA SER A 298 9.15 -7.77 7.13
C SER A 298 10.50 -8.27 6.59
N PRO A 299 11.61 -7.59 6.91
CA PRO A 299 12.94 -7.98 6.43
C PRO A 299 13.40 -9.37 6.89
N ASP A 300 12.87 -9.85 8.01
CA ASP A 300 13.09 -11.20 8.51
C ASP A 300 12.13 -12.25 7.90
N GLY A 301 11.19 -11.83 7.05
CA GLY A 301 10.22 -12.67 6.34
C GLY A 301 9.08 -13.20 7.19
N ASN A 302 9.01 -12.86 8.48
CA ASN A 302 8.09 -13.50 9.43
C ASN A 302 6.72 -12.82 9.52
N PHE A 303 6.60 -11.56 9.10
CA PHE A 303 5.40 -10.75 9.26
C PHE A 303 4.99 -10.09 7.95
N VAL A 304 3.70 -9.80 7.84
CA VAL A 304 3.13 -8.95 6.80
C VAL A 304 2.38 -7.80 7.45
N ALA A 305 2.83 -6.57 7.19
CA ALA A 305 2.07 -5.37 7.42
C ALA A 305 1.10 -5.16 6.24
N TYR A 306 -0.09 -4.65 6.50
CA TYR A 306 -1.09 -4.42 5.47
C TYR A 306 -2.10 -3.37 5.90
N VAL A 307 -2.84 -2.84 4.94
CA VAL A 307 -3.97 -1.92 5.19
C VAL A 307 -5.26 -2.72 5.15
N SER A 308 -6.09 -2.54 6.16
CA SER A 308 -7.48 -3.01 6.15
C SER A 308 -8.41 -1.81 6.04
N GLU A 309 -9.35 -1.87 5.10
CA GLU A 309 -10.36 -0.82 4.91
C GLU A 309 -11.71 -1.28 5.47
N LEU A 310 -12.21 -0.58 6.48
CA LEU A 310 -13.51 -0.85 7.10
C LEU A 310 -14.28 0.45 7.29
N GLU A 311 -15.44 0.55 6.65
CA GLU A 311 -16.36 1.70 6.75
C GLU A 311 -15.71 3.05 6.44
N GLY A 312 -14.83 3.09 5.42
CA GLY A 312 -14.14 4.30 4.99
C GLY A 312 -12.94 4.70 5.86
N ARG A 313 -12.56 3.87 6.83
CA ARG A 313 -11.34 4.03 7.62
C ARG A 313 -10.30 3.00 7.22
N SER A 314 -9.05 3.44 7.16
CA SER A 314 -7.90 2.58 6.90
C SER A 314 -7.19 2.26 8.22
N TYR A 315 -6.93 0.99 8.46
CA TYR A 315 -6.22 0.51 9.64
C TYR A 315 -4.93 -0.16 9.19
N LEU A 316 -3.79 0.34 9.68
CA LEU A 316 -2.51 -0.33 9.49
C LEU A 316 -2.44 -1.51 10.47
N ARG A 317 -2.26 -2.71 9.94
CA ARG A 317 -2.25 -3.96 10.71
C ARG A 317 -1.01 -4.78 10.41
N VAL A 318 -0.72 -5.74 11.28
CA VAL A 318 0.34 -6.73 11.09
C VAL A 318 -0.12 -8.12 11.51
N ARG A 319 0.32 -9.12 10.75
CA ARG A 319 0.05 -10.55 10.97
C ARG A 319 1.31 -11.37 10.71
N ARG A 320 1.44 -12.55 11.33
CA ARG A 320 2.51 -13.49 10.93
C ARG A 320 2.24 -14.02 9.52
N ILE A 321 3.30 -14.34 8.79
CA ILE A 321 3.20 -14.78 7.39
C ILE A 321 2.56 -16.18 7.23
N ASP A 322 2.45 -16.93 8.31
CA ASP A 322 1.69 -18.19 8.38
C ASP A 322 0.17 -17.97 8.55
N GLY A 323 -0.25 -16.72 8.76
CA GLY A 323 -1.65 -16.33 8.93
C GLY A 323 -2.11 -16.21 10.38
N THR A 324 -1.25 -16.49 11.36
CA THR A 324 -1.60 -16.47 12.79
C THR A 324 -1.30 -15.12 13.43
N GLY A 325 -2.12 -14.76 14.42
CA GLY A 325 -1.99 -13.55 15.22
C GLY A 325 -2.18 -12.28 14.39
N ASP A 326 -3.12 -11.45 14.80
CA ASP A 326 -3.41 -10.21 14.09
C ASP A 326 -3.48 -9.05 15.08
N ARG A 327 -3.03 -7.87 14.68
CA ARG A 327 -3.18 -6.65 15.47
C ARG A 327 -3.12 -5.40 14.62
N ALA A 328 -3.70 -4.32 15.14
CA ALA A 328 -3.39 -2.97 14.70
C ALA A 328 -1.95 -2.58 15.09
N LEU A 329 -1.32 -1.79 14.23
CA LEU A 329 0.00 -1.17 14.48
C LEU A 329 -0.11 0.29 14.94
N LEU A 330 -1.25 0.94 14.67
CA LEU A 330 -1.51 2.32 15.07
C LEU A 330 -2.72 2.38 15.99
N ASP A 331 -2.56 3.12 17.07
CA ASP A 331 -3.55 3.30 18.13
C ASP A 331 -4.47 4.48 17.83
N ASN A 332 -3.99 5.43 17.01
CA ASN A 332 -4.65 6.65 16.58
C ASN A 332 -4.13 7.07 15.19
N GLY A 333 -4.88 7.94 14.50
CA GLY A 333 -4.56 8.33 13.12
C GLY A 333 -4.79 7.20 12.11
N ASP A 334 -4.20 7.34 10.94
CA ASP A 334 -4.15 6.27 9.96
C ASP A 334 -2.80 6.19 9.23
N GLY A 335 -2.57 5.04 8.61
CA GLY A 335 -1.38 4.75 7.83
C GLY A 335 -1.77 4.11 6.50
N ALA A 336 -1.20 4.62 5.42
CA ALA A 336 -1.40 4.11 4.07
C ALA A 336 -0.06 3.78 3.41
N TRP A 337 -0.12 2.92 2.39
CA TRP A 337 1.04 2.52 1.58
C TRP A 337 2.21 2.00 2.44
N PRO A 338 2.00 1.01 3.33
CA PRO A 338 3.12 0.49 4.11
C PRO A 338 4.16 -0.14 3.19
N VAL A 339 5.43 0.09 3.50
CA VAL A 339 6.58 -0.51 2.84
C VAL A 339 7.58 -0.88 3.93
N TRP A 340 8.13 -2.10 3.88
CA TRP A 340 9.06 -2.61 4.88
C TRP A 340 10.43 -2.92 4.26
#